data_AF-A0A7S2GBK3-F1
#
_entry.id   AF-A0A7S2GBK3-F1
#
_cell.length_a   1.000
_cell.length_b   1.000
_cell.length_c   1.000
_cell.angle_alpha   90.00
_cell.angle_beta   90.00
_cell.angle_gamma   90.00
#
_symmetry.space_group_name_H-M   'P 1'
#
loop_
_entity.id
_entity.type
_entity.pdbx_description
1 polymer ?
#
loop_
_entity_poly.entity_id
_entity_poly.type
_entity_poly.pdbx_seq_one_letter_code
_entity_poly.pdbx_strand_id
1 'polypeptide(L)'
;LSFSAFRDGERCARTMGFALKKAKHPLRLHFRVLQAMSPERHDVSCADTFVASYLDLFCKTRPDPSACRTDVLSRVKIWTIPLEEGMGPAHQRGLLNELL
;
A
#
# COMPACT_ATOMS: atom_id res chain seq x y z
N LEU A 1 14.47 1.21 -5.53
CA LEU A 1 13.35 0.93 -4.62
C LEU A 1 12.56 2.21 -4.46
N SER A 2 11.29 2.22 -4.84
CA SER A 2 10.45 3.43 -4.83
C SER A 2 9.59 3.43 -3.57
N PHE A 3 9.72 4.47 -2.75
CA PHE A 3 9.00 4.63 -1.50
C PHE A 3 7.83 5.60 -1.69
N SER A 4 6.68 5.27 -1.10
CA SER A 4 5.49 6.13 -1.17
C SER A 4 4.95 6.42 0.22
N ALA A 5 4.61 7.68 0.46
CA ALA A 5 4.19 8.19 1.75
C ALA A 5 2.82 8.86 1.59
N PHE A 6 1.85 8.50 2.41
CA PHE A 6 0.46 8.95 2.30
C PHE A 6 -0.10 9.39 3.66
N ARG A 7 -1.04 10.33 3.63
CA ARG A 7 -1.83 10.77 4.80
C ARG A 7 -3.28 10.25 4.76
N ASP A 8 -3.54 9.29 3.86
CA ASP A 8 -4.88 8.78 3.53
C ASP A 8 -4.71 7.39 2.92
N GLY A 9 -5.42 6.40 3.48
CA GLY A 9 -5.34 5.01 3.05
C GLY A 9 -6.01 4.73 1.72
N GLU A 10 -7.03 5.51 1.34
CA GLU A 10 -7.75 5.30 0.09
C GLU A 10 -6.84 5.62 -1.10
N ARG A 11 -6.16 6.77 -1.07
CA ARG A 11 -5.19 7.16 -2.10
C ARG A 11 -4.01 6.20 -2.18
N CYS A 12 -3.56 5.71 -1.03
CA CYS A 12 -2.51 4.71 -0.95
C CYS A 12 -2.93 3.41 -1.68
N ALA A 13 -4.08 2.84 -1.30
CA ALA A 13 -4.61 1.62 -1.89
C ALA A 13 -4.87 1.77 -3.40
N ARG A 14 -5.45 2.90 -3.82
CA ARG A 14 -5.69 3.23 -5.23
C ARG A 14 -4.40 3.28 -6.04
N THR A 15 -3.34 3.85 -5.48
CA THR A 15 -2.03 3.94 -6.14
C THR A 15 -1.45 2.54 -6.37
N MET A 16 -1.51 1.68 -5.36
CA MET A 16 -1.05 0.30 -5.47
C MET A 16 -1.87 -0.50 -6.50
N GLY A 17 -3.20 -0.38 -6.46
CA GLY A 17 -4.10 -1.01 -7.43
C GLY A 17 -3.85 -0.55 -8.87
N PHE A 18 -3.61 0.76 -9.07
CA PHE A 18 -3.27 1.30 -10.39
C PHE A 18 -1.94 0.75 -10.91
N ALA A 19 -0.93 0.64 -10.04
CA ALA A 19 0.37 0.06 -10.40
C ALA A 19 0.23 -1.41 -10.83
N LEU A 20 -0.54 -2.23 -10.10
CA LEU A 20 -0.84 -3.61 -10.49
C LEU A 20 -1.55 -3.69 -11.84
N LYS A 21 -2.48 -2.77 -12.13
CA LYS A 21 -3.22 -2.75 -13.39
C LYS A 21 -2.36 -2.34 -14.59
N LYS A 22 -1.39 -1.43 -14.39
CA LYS A 22 -0.63 -0.81 -15.47
C LYS A 22 0.73 -1.44 -15.74
N ALA A 23 1.32 -2.12 -14.76
CA ALA A 23 2.64 -2.71 -14.93
C ALA A 23 2.63 -3.84 -15.95
N LYS A 24 3.67 -3.90 -16.79
CA LYS A 24 3.91 -5.03 -17.70
C LYS A 24 4.15 -6.36 -16.95
N HIS A 25 4.76 -6.27 -15.75
CA HIS A 25 5.06 -7.42 -14.89
C HIS A 25 4.57 -7.14 -13.45
N PRO A 26 3.25 -7.18 -13.18
CA PRO A 26 2.68 -6.72 -11.92
C PRO A 26 3.09 -7.58 -10.71
N LEU A 27 3.33 -8.88 -10.89
CA LEU A 27 3.78 -9.80 -9.83
C LEU A 27 5.25 -9.56 -9.39
N ARG A 28 5.98 -8.67 -10.06
CA ARG A 28 7.34 -8.26 -9.67
C ARG A 28 7.36 -6.95 -8.89
N LEU A 29 6.20 -6.33 -8.67
CA LEU A 29 6.13 -5.08 -7.92
C LEU A 29 6.34 -5.33 -6.44
N HIS A 30 7.11 -4.44 -5.82
CA HIS A 30 7.26 -4.37 -4.37
C HIS A 30 6.69 -3.04 -3.90
N PHE A 31 5.83 -3.09 -2.90
CA PHE A 31 5.23 -1.90 -2.31
C PHE A 31 5.81 -1.71 -0.92
N ARG A 32 6.40 -0.53 -0.68
CA ARG A 32 6.85 -0.08 0.63
C ARG A 32 6.21 1.26 0.90
N VAL A 33 5.28 1.26 1.85
CA VAL A 33 4.35 2.36 2.08
C VAL A 33 4.43 2.78 3.53
N LEU A 34 4.58 4.08 3.77
CA LEU A 34 4.28 4.68 5.07
C LEU A 34 2.93 5.40 4.98
N GLN A 35 2.01 5.05 5.86
CA GLN A 35 0.71 5.68 5.97
C GLN A 35 0.63 6.43 7.30
N ALA A 36 0.26 7.70 7.26
CA ALA A 36 -0.11 8.45 8.46
C ALA A 36 -1.64 8.46 8.59
N MET A 37 -2.15 8.04 9.75
CA MET A 37 -3.59 7.92 10.03
C MET A 37 -3.96 8.57 11.35
N SER A 38 -5.18 9.08 11.46
CA SER A 38 -5.80 9.43 12.73
C SER A 38 -7.04 8.54 12.97
N PRO A 39 -7.09 7.77 14.08
CA PRO A 39 -8.27 6.99 14.44
C PRO A 39 -9.53 7.85 14.55
N GLU A 40 -9.39 9.10 15.01
CA GLU A 40 -10.48 10.06 15.22
C GLU A 40 -11.11 10.51 13.91
N ARG A 41 -10.33 10.53 12.82
CA ARG A 41 -10.79 10.94 11.49
C ARG A 41 -11.45 9.82 10.71
N HIS A 42 -11.57 8.62 11.30
CA HIS A 42 -12.07 7.42 10.64
C HIS A 42 -11.32 7.14 9.32
N ASP A 43 -10.01 7.44 9.30
CA ASP A 43 -9.18 7.15 8.14
C ASP A 43 -9.21 5.64 7.86
N VAL A 44 -9.39 5.26 6.59
CA VAL A 44 -9.34 3.86 6.19
C VAL A 44 -7.90 3.37 6.13
N SER A 45 -7.68 2.10 6.46
CA SER A 45 -6.37 1.45 6.36
C SER A 45 -6.01 1.20 4.89
N CYS A 46 -4.81 1.59 4.48
CA CYS A 46 -4.33 1.31 3.12
C CYS A 46 -4.29 -0.19 2.83
N ALA A 47 -3.85 -0.99 3.81
CA ALA A 47 -3.78 -2.44 3.67
C ALA A 47 -5.17 -3.03 3.43
N ASP A 48 -6.15 -2.65 4.25
CA ASP A 48 -7.50 -3.21 4.20
C ASP A 48 -8.21 -2.78 2.92
N THR A 49 -8.12 -1.50 2.55
CA THR A 49 -8.69 -0.99 1.30
C THR A 49 -8.01 -1.60 0.08
N PHE A 50 -6.68 -1.82 0.11
CA PHE A 50 -5.96 -2.45 -1.00
C PHE A 50 -6.44 -3.89 -1.22
N VAL A 51 -6.57 -4.67 -0.15
CA VAL A 51 -7.05 -6.06 -0.24
C VAL A 51 -8.49 -6.08 -0.75
N ALA A 52 -9.39 -5.37 -0.08
CA ALA A 52 -10.83 -5.43 -0.35
C ALA A 52 -11.21 -4.90 -1.73
N SER A 53 -10.55 -3.83 -2.21
CA SER A 53 -10.98 -3.11 -3.42
C SER A 53 -10.13 -3.39 -4.65
N TYR A 54 -8.87 -3.82 -4.52
CA TYR A 54 -7.94 -3.89 -5.66
C TYR A 54 -7.30 -5.25 -5.84
N LEU A 55 -6.79 -5.86 -4.76
CA LEU A 55 -6.08 -7.13 -4.86
C LEU A 55 -7.00 -8.26 -5.35
N ASP A 56 -8.22 -8.30 -4.84
CA ASP A 56 -9.18 -9.34 -5.16
C ASP A 56 -9.60 -9.31 -6.62
N LEU A 57 -9.87 -8.11 -7.14
CA LEU A 57 -10.18 -7.90 -8.55
C LEU A 57 -9.01 -8.29 -9.44
N PHE A 58 -7.79 -7.97 -9.03
CA PHE A 58 -6.58 -8.34 -9.77
C PHE A 58 -6.36 -9.86 -9.79
N CYS A 59 -6.45 -10.53 -8.65
CA CYS A 59 -6.15 -11.96 -8.53
C CYS A 59 -7.30 -12.87 -9.01
N LYS A 60 -8.55 -12.40 -9.03
CA LYS A 60 -9.70 -13.19 -9.53
C LYS A 60 -9.53 -13.66 -10.98
N THR A 61 -8.78 -12.92 -11.79
CA THR A 61 -8.54 -13.26 -13.21
C THR A 61 -7.36 -14.22 -13.42
N ARG A 62 -6.70 -14.66 -12.34
CA ARG A 62 -5.52 -15.54 -12.40
C ARG A 62 -5.92 -17.01 -12.24
N PRO A 63 -5.11 -17.96 -12.77
CA PRO A 63 -5.38 -19.39 -12.63
C PRO A 63 -5.48 -19.86 -11.18
N ASP A 64 -4.66 -19.29 -10.29
CA ASP A 64 -4.72 -19.52 -8.86
C ASP A 64 -4.84 -18.18 -8.11
N PRO A 65 -6.08 -17.75 -7.77
CA PRO A 65 -6.31 -16.50 -7.06
C PRO A 65 -5.71 -16.48 -5.65
N SER A 66 -5.63 -17.63 -4.98
CA SER A 66 -5.10 -17.74 -3.62
C SER A 66 -3.60 -17.58 -3.60
N ALA A 67 -2.89 -18.31 -4.47
CA ALA A 67 -1.45 -18.16 -4.64
C ALA A 67 -1.09 -16.73 -5.10
N CYS A 68 -1.88 -16.14 -6.01
CA CYS A 68 -1.70 -14.75 -6.43
C CYS A 68 -1.77 -13.77 -5.25
N ARG A 69 -2.77 -13.92 -4.37
CA ARG A 69 -2.93 -13.07 -3.17
C ARG A 69 -1.69 -13.20 -2.27
N THR A 70 -1.29 -14.41 -1.93
CA THR A 70 -0.13 -14.67 -1.07
C THR A 70 1.15 -14.09 -1.68
N ASP A 71 1.35 -14.27 -2.99
CA ASP A 71 2.50 -13.75 -3.70
C ASP A 71 2.55 -12.21 -3.66
N VAL A 72 1.46 -11.53 -4.00
CA VAL A 72 1.43 -10.06 -3.96
C VAL A 72 1.61 -9.55 -2.53
N LEU A 73 0.92 -10.13 -1.55
CA LEU A 73 1.00 -9.69 -0.14
C LEU A 73 2.40 -9.88 0.44
N SER A 74 3.12 -10.94 0.07
CA SER A 74 4.52 -11.14 0.52
C SER A 74 5.48 -10.02 0.07
N ARG A 75 5.08 -9.20 -0.92
CA ARG A 75 5.87 -8.07 -1.46
C ARG A 75 5.34 -6.70 -1.02
N VAL A 76 4.29 -6.67 -0.21
CA VAL A 76 3.68 -5.46 0.33
C VAL A 76 4.14 -5.29 1.76
N LYS A 77 4.75 -4.14 2.06
CA LYS A 77 5.05 -3.68 3.42
C LYS A 77 4.40 -2.32 3.61
N ILE A 78 3.50 -2.24 4.59
CA ILE A 78 2.80 -1.01 4.96
C ILE A 78 3.06 -0.78 6.44
N TRP A 79 3.61 0.39 6.75
CA TRP A 79 3.78 0.88 8.11
C TRP A 79 2.77 1.99 8.35
N THR A 80 2.19 2.02 9.54
CA THR A 80 1.24 3.06 9.96
C THR A 80 1.86 3.87 11.08
N ILE A 81 1.82 5.20 10.95
CA ILE A 81 2.21 6.15 11.98
C ILE A 81 1.03 7.06 12.32
N PRO A 82 1.02 7.70 13.50
CA PRO A 82 0.05 8.73 13.84
C PRO A 82 0.08 9.91 12.84
N LEU A 83 -1.07 10.56 12.65
CA LEU A 83 -1.21 11.66 11.68
C LEU A 83 -0.31 12.85 11.99
N GLU A 84 -0.09 13.12 13.28
CA GLU A 84 0.77 14.16 13.82
C GLU A 84 2.25 13.95 13.47
N GLU A 85 2.71 12.70 13.42
CA GLU A 85 4.05 12.33 12.92
C GLU A 85 4.13 12.44 11.40
N GLY A 86 2.98 12.49 10.72
CA GLY A 86 2.86 12.63 9.28
C GLY A 86 3.15 14.03 8.73
N MET A 87 4.09 14.79 9.34
CA MET A 87 4.46 16.21 9.10
C MET A 87 4.81 16.62 7.65
N GLY A 88 4.58 15.73 6.67
CA GLY A 88 4.64 15.98 5.25
C GLY A 88 5.30 14.82 4.49
N PRO A 89 5.15 14.73 3.15
CA PRO A 89 5.73 13.65 2.36
C PRO A 89 7.26 13.53 2.47
N ALA A 90 7.97 14.64 2.65
CA ALA A 90 9.42 14.63 2.82
C ALA A 90 9.85 14.03 4.16
N HIS A 91 9.20 14.44 5.25
CA HIS A 91 9.46 13.91 6.59
C HIS A 91 9.12 12.41 6.68
N GLN A 92 7.95 12.02 6.19
CA GLN A 92 7.52 10.62 6.16
C GLN A 92 8.50 9.72 5.37
N ARG A 93 9.08 10.23 4.27
CA ARG A 93 10.13 9.48 3.54
C ARG A 93 11.40 9.31 4.37
N GLY A 94 11.76 10.29 5.20
CA GLY A 94 12.86 10.18 6.16
C GLY A 94 12.61 9.05 7.16
N LEU A 95 11.46 9.07 7.84
CA LEU A 95 11.05 8.02 8.77
C LEU A 95 11.03 6.63 8.13
N LEU A 96 10.53 6.53 6.90
CA LEU A 96 10.47 5.26 6.17
C LEU A 96 11.87 4.71 5.85
N ASN A 97 12.91 5.54 5.73
CA ASN A 97 14.27 5.06 5.57
C ASN A 97 14.86 4.51 6.87
N GLU A 98 14.42 5.00 8.03
CA GLU A 98 14.87 4.54 9.36
C GLU A 98 14.21 3.20 9.76
N LEU A 99 13.04 2.89 9.21
CA LEU A 99 12.28 1.67 9.48
C LEU A 99 12.77 0.43 8.69
N LEU A 100 13.88 0.52 7.97
CA LEU A 100 14.40 -0.48 7.03
C LEU A 100 15.77 -1.02 7.42
#